data_AF-A0A2D5QJM4-F1
#
_entry.id   AF-A0A2D5QJM4-F1
#
_cell.length_a   1.000
_cell.length_b   1.000
_cell.length_c   1.000
_cell.angle_alpha   90.00
_cell.angle_beta   90.00
_cell.angle_gamma   90.00
#
_symmetry.space_group_name_H-M   'P 1'
#
loop_
_entity.id
_entity.type
_entity.pdbx_description
1 polymer ?
#
loop_
_entity_poly.entity_id
_entity_poly.type
_entity_poly.pdbx_seq_one_letter_code
_entity_poly.pdbx_strand_id
1 'polypeptide(L)'
;MKRISFLLFFVYIIFISCSSSEDNVATKSIVGQWVFNDYKGGGGGNPYGMGGGSELCDIHSIIFDVDNSFSLYTGNYVLLGIYSIDSVNNQIELSIDGQQIGAITNPEINESNSLSGGFNFDDLCVEVQDGYQDADYTKGTTYVPDPIFEEYLINQGYDSYLDSYVITSRVSEIGWIGDMGSTDDDICQTGNCTDEQWADLDYRFKNRIKNLSGIEAFSNVAGINIVGHKIDSINLTKNINLTHFYANFNEFKSVNTDHNPLLLIFSIDGNKPDWSEDIENGLIEPWDTITRLDFSKNYNIESISVPSLGLSNLNLEINKKITFLDLYKNNFSIFDLSQVPRLEELRIQQNNLIELDVSGNPQLITLSTGGNQNLSCIQVSEDQLAKINSGEMQDWNIDSHTTFSLICN
;
A
#
# COMPACT_ATOMS: atom_id res chain seq x y z
N MET A 1 -10.51 -71.65 -29.67
CA MET A 1 -11.55 -71.38 -30.70
C MET A 1 -11.02 -70.26 -31.58
N LYS A 2 -10.69 -70.55 -32.86
CA LYS A 2 -11.39 -70.10 -34.10
C LYS A 2 -11.37 -68.56 -34.26
N ARG A 3 -11.04 -67.91 -35.37
CA ARG A 3 -10.68 -68.22 -36.78
C ARG A 3 -10.29 -66.86 -37.41
N ILE A 4 -9.19 -66.79 -38.16
CA ILE A 4 -9.08 -66.33 -39.57
C ILE A 4 -10.25 -65.47 -40.11
N SER A 5 -9.96 -64.26 -40.63
CA SER A 5 -10.07 -63.95 -42.08
C SER A 5 -9.50 -62.59 -42.48
N PHE A 6 -8.75 -62.58 -43.59
CA PHE A 6 -8.37 -61.43 -44.42
C PHE A 6 -9.60 -60.78 -45.09
N LEU A 7 -9.55 -59.48 -45.46
CA LEU A 7 -9.36 -58.99 -46.84
C LEU A 7 -9.68 -57.47 -47.02
N LEU A 8 -8.80 -56.81 -47.79
CA LEU A 8 -8.99 -55.78 -48.82
C LEU A 8 -9.39 -54.30 -48.55
N PHE A 9 -8.59 -53.44 -49.19
CA PHE A 9 -8.69 -52.00 -49.45
C PHE A 9 -10.02 -51.53 -50.06
N PHE A 10 -10.47 -50.34 -49.64
CA PHE A 10 -11.12 -49.36 -50.51
C PHE A 10 -10.68 -47.94 -50.15
N VAL A 11 -10.16 -47.21 -51.14
CA VAL A 11 -9.89 -45.77 -51.08
C VAL A 11 -11.23 -45.05 -51.21
N TYR A 12 -11.56 -44.20 -50.23
CA TYR A 12 -12.60 -43.18 -50.39
C TYR A 12 -11.95 -41.81 -50.23
N ILE A 13 -11.90 -41.06 -51.33
CA ILE A 13 -11.66 -39.62 -51.32
C ILE A 13 -12.93 -38.99 -50.76
N ILE A 14 -12.85 -38.42 -49.56
CA ILE A 14 -13.88 -37.53 -49.02
C ILE A 14 -13.32 -36.12 -49.11
N PHE A 15 -13.94 -35.31 -49.97
CA PHE A 15 -13.85 -33.86 -49.89
C PHE A 15 -14.56 -33.42 -48.60
N ILE A 16 -13.82 -32.90 -47.63
CA ILE A 16 -14.38 -32.13 -46.52
C ILE A 16 -13.96 -30.67 -46.74
N SER A 17 -14.95 -29.85 -47.07
CA SER A 17 -14.90 -28.41 -46.90
C SER A 17 -15.17 -28.07 -45.43
N CYS A 18 -14.24 -27.36 -44.79
CA CYS A 18 -14.46 -26.54 -43.59
C CYS A 18 -13.72 -25.23 -43.88
N SER A 19 -14.40 -24.14 -44.23
CA SER A 19 -15.13 -23.19 -43.36
C SER A 19 -14.20 -22.51 -42.35
N SER A 20 -13.81 -21.29 -42.73
CA SER A 20 -13.42 -20.12 -41.93
C SER A 20 -12.60 -20.33 -40.65
N SER A 21 -11.40 -19.77 -40.72
CA SER A 21 -10.48 -19.40 -39.65
C SER A 21 -11.09 -19.28 -38.25
N GLU A 22 -10.53 -20.07 -37.34
CA GLU A 22 -10.40 -19.73 -35.94
C GLU A 22 -9.55 -18.46 -35.85
N ASP A 23 -10.19 -17.31 -35.62
CA ASP A 23 -9.52 -16.06 -35.28
C ASP A 23 -9.10 -16.12 -33.80
N ASN A 24 -8.07 -16.93 -33.53
CA ASN A 24 -7.27 -16.86 -32.31
C ASN A 24 -6.52 -15.51 -32.29
N VAL A 25 -6.08 -15.07 -31.10
CA VAL A 25 -5.33 -13.84 -30.74
C VAL A 25 -4.06 -13.53 -31.57
N ALA A 26 -3.79 -14.27 -32.64
CA ALA A 26 -2.53 -14.28 -33.37
C ALA A 26 -2.29 -13.12 -34.37
N THR A 27 -3.12 -12.08 -34.46
CA THR A 27 -2.89 -10.98 -35.46
C THR A 27 -2.81 -9.56 -34.91
N LYS A 28 -3.35 -9.27 -33.72
CA LYS A 28 -3.25 -7.94 -33.09
C LYS A 28 -2.38 -8.00 -31.83
N SER A 29 -1.48 -7.04 -31.72
CA SER A 29 -0.62 -6.88 -30.55
C SER A 29 -1.46 -6.49 -29.33
N ILE A 30 -1.27 -7.18 -28.21
CA ILE A 30 -1.88 -6.83 -26.91
C ILE A 30 -1.19 -5.62 -26.26
N VAL A 31 -0.02 -5.20 -26.76
CA VAL A 31 0.73 -4.04 -26.23
C VAL A 31 -0.10 -2.76 -26.32
N GLY A 32 -0.10 -2.00 -25.22
CA GLY A 32 -0.84 -0.75 -25.07
C GLY A 32 -1.66 -0.73 -23.78
N GLN A 33 -2.35 0.37 -23.54
CA GLN A 33 -3.29 0.52 -22.43
C GLN A 33 -4.69 0.06 -22.82
N TRP A 34 -5.29 -0.75 -21.97
CA TRP A 34 -6.67 -1.22 -22.08
C TRP A 34 -7.44 -0.76 -20.84
N VAL A 35 -8.56 -0.08 -21.05
CA VAL A 35 -9.43 0.44 -19.98
C VAL A 35 -10.69 -0.41 -19.93
N PHE A 36 -11.08 -0.84 -18.74
CA PHE A 36 -12.21 -1.72 -18.48
C PHE A 36 -13.26 -0.99 -17.64
N ASN A 37 -14.52 -1.01 -18.12
CA ASN A 37 -15.71 -0.39 -17.51
C ASN A 37 -15.65 1.14 -17.27
N ASP A 38 -16.83 1.75 -17.09
CA ASP A 38 -16.95 3.14 -16.65
C ASP A 38 -16.59 3.23 -15.16
N TYR A 39 -15.37 3.71 -14.85
CA TYR A 39 -14.82 3.87 -13.50
C TYR A 39 -15.83 4.45 -12.49
N LYS A 40 -16.04 3.71 -11.39
CA LYS A 40 -16.72 4.19 -10.17
C LYS A 40 -15.89 3.75 -8.97
N GLY A 41 -14.85 4.52 -8.64
CA GLY A 41 -13.84 4.13 -7.67
C GLY A 41 -14.34 3.72 -6.27
N GLY A 42 -13.54 2.90 -5.59
CA GLY A 42 -13.65 2.54 -4.17
C GLY A 42 -13.52 1.03 -3.94
N GLY A 43 -12.50 0.61 -3.20
CA GLY A 43 -12.33 -0.79 -2.77
C GLY A 43 -10.90 -1.07 -2.27
N GLY A 44 -10.73 -1.21 -0.96
CA GLY A 44 -9.43 -1.27 -0.27
C GLY A 44 -8.79 -2.65 -0.32
N GLY A 45 -7.85 -2.87 -1.25
CA GLY A 45 -7.08 -4.12 -1.34
C GLY A 45 -5.64 -4.01 -0.83
N ASN A 46 -5.15 -5.09 -0.21
CA ASN A 46 -3.73 -5.26 0.15
C ASN A 46 -2.85 -5.40 -1.11
N PRO A 47 -1.72 -4.69 -1.25
CA PRO A 47 -0.82 -4.79 -2.41
C PRO A 47 -0.21 -6.18 -2.66
N TYR A 48 -0.37 -7.13 -1.73
CA TYR A 48 0.09 -8.53 -1.85
C TYR A 48 -1.02 -9.57 -1.69
N GLY A 49 -2.30 -9.18 -1.83
CA GLY A 49 -3.43 -10.11 -1.94
C GLY A 49 -3.64 -10.97 -0.70
N MET A 50 -4.34 -10.45 0.30
CA MET A 50 -5.11 -11.25 1.26
C MET A 50 -6.22 -10.37 1.83
N GLY A 51 -7.45 -10.58 1.34
CA GLY A 51 -8.69 -9.95 1.79
C GLY A 51 -9.37 -9.22 0.63
N GLY A 52 -10.56 -9.57 0.16
CA GLY A 52 -11.43 -10.71 0.42
C GLY A 52 -12.66 -10.47 -0.44
N GLY A 53 -12.91 -11.30 -1.47
CA GLY A 53 -13.86 -10.93 -2.52
C GLY A 53 -15.33 -10.79 -2.09
N SER A 54 -16.03 -9.82 -2.68
CA SER A 54 -17.37 -10.03 -3.26
C SER A 54 -17.74 -8.99 -4.34
N GLU A 55 -18.26 -9.49 -5.47
CA GLU A 55 -19.12 -8.86 -6.49
C GLU A 55 -18.69 -7.64 -7.34
N LEU A 56 -17.49 -7.06 -7.22
CA LEU A 56 -17.04 -6.02 -8.18
C LEU A 56 -15.60 -6.26 -8.65
N CYS A 57 -15.40 -6.36 -9.97
CA CYS A 57 -14.08 -6.32 -10.59
C CYS A 57 -13.44 -4.95 -10.36
N ASP A 58 -12.41 -4.86 -9.52
CA ASP A 58 -11.72 -3.59 -9.18
C ASP A 58 -10.56 -3.27 -10.15
N ILE A 59 -10.61 -3.81 -11.36
CA ILE A 59 -9.61 -3.54 -12.40
C ILE A 59 -10.10 -2.38 -13.26
N HIS A 60 -9.41 -1.25 -13.17
CA HIS A 60 -9.69 -0.08 -13.98
C HIS A 60 -9.04 -0.18 -15.37
N SER A 61 -7.74 -0.49 -15.41
CA SER A 61 -6.99 -0.56 -16.66
C SER A 61 -5.75 -1.43 -16.54
N ILE A 62 -5.25 -1.92 -17.67
CA ILE A 62 -3.96 -2.59 -17.75
C ILE A 62 -3.14 -2.04 -18.90
N ILE A 63 -1.85 -1.79 -18.64
CA ILE A 63 -0.86 -1.48 -19.67
C ILE A 63 -0.01 -2.73 -19.88
N PHE A 64 0.06 -3.23 -21.11
CA PHE A 64 1.03 -4.24 -21.52
C PHE A 64 2.16 -3.59 -22.30
N ASP A 65 3.39 -3.75 -21.84
CA ASP A 65 4.58 -3.17 -22.46
C ASP A 65 5.33 -4.16 -23.36
N VAL A 66 6.10 -3.62 -24.31
CA VAL A 66 6.87 -4.41 -25.28
C VAL A 66 7.97 -5.28 -24.67
N ASP A 67 8.36 -4.99 -23.42
CA ASP A 67 9.38 -5.73 -22.66
C ASP A 67 8.78 -6.83 -21.76
N ASN A 68 7.52 -7.19 -22.01
CA ASN A 68 6.74 -8.15 -21.23
C ASN A 68 6.38 -7.68 -19.81
N SER A 69 6.59 -6.41 -19.47
CA SER A 69 6.06 -5.86 -18.22
C SER A 69 4.58 -5.46 -18.34
N PHE A 70 3.88 -5.43 -17.20
CA PHE A 70 2.54 -4.87 -17.13
C PHE A 70 2.40 -3.90 -15.95
N SER A 71 1.48 -2.95 -16.11
CA SER A 71 0.95 -2.11 -15.03
C SER A 71 -0.56 -2.29 -14.96
N LEU A 72 -1.06 -2.95 -13.92
CA LEU A 72 -2.47 -3.23 -13.69
C LEU A 72 -2.98 -2.25 -12.65
N TYR A 73 -3.79 -1.30 -13.09
CA TYR A 73 -4.36 -0.23 -12.27
C TYR A 73 -5.69 -0.70 -11.68
N THR A 74 -5.77 -0.66 -10.35
CA THR A 74 -6.97 -0.99 -9.57
C THR A 74 -7.70 0.29 -9.15
N GLY A 75 -8.72 0.19 -8.29
CA GLY A 75 -9.47 1.33 -7.78
C GLY A 75 -8.62 2.40 -7.08
N ASN A 76 -7.50 1.99 -6.47
CA ASN A 76 -6.71 2.78 -5.50
C ASN A 76 -5.18 2.59 -5.61
N TYR A 77 -4.67 1.55 -6.25
CA TYR A 77 -3.23 1.34 -6.44
C TYR A 77 -2.89 0.69 -7.80
N VAL A 78 -1.60 0.51 -8.05
CA VAL A 78 -1.09 -0.17 -9.25
C VAL A 78 -0.33 -1.43 -8.86
N LEU A 79 -0.54 -2.49 -9.62
CA LEU A 79 0.23 -3.74 -9.57
C LEU A 79 1.21 -3.77 -10.74
N LEU A 80 2.46 -4.08 -10.45
CA LEU A 80 3.55 -4.09 -11.43
C LEU A 80 4.15 -5.48 -11.52
N GLY A 81 4.27 -6.01 -12.74
CA GLY A 81 4.76 -7.37 -12.92
C GLY A 81 5.17 -7.70 -14.34
N ILE A 82 5.24 -8.99 -14.62
CA ILE A 82 5.56 -9.55 -15.94
C ILE A 82 4.37 -10.37 -16.44
N TYR A 83 4.09 -10.27 -17.73
CA TYR A 83 3.09 -11.10 -18.39
C TYR A 83 3.71 -12.07 -19.40
N SER A 84 3.09 -13.24 -19.51
CA SER A 84 3.41 -14.25 -20.52
C SER A 84 2.17 -14.67 -21.28
N ILE A 85 2.32 -14.94 -22.57
CA ILE A 85 1.25 -15.45 -23.42
C ILE A 85 1.38 -16.98 -23.46
N ASP A 86 0.41 -17.69 -22.89
CA ASP A 86 0.28 -19.14 -23.00
C ASP A 86 -0.67 -19.47 -24.16
N SER A 87 -0.08 -19.72 -25.32
CA SER A 87 -0.82 -20.08 -26.53
C SER A 87 -1.42 -21.49 -26.48
N VAL A 88 -1.01 -22.35 -25.54
CA VAL A 88 -1.54 -23.72 -25.42
C VAL A 88 -2.89 -23.69 -24.72
N ASN A 89 -3.00 -22.90 -23.65
CA ASN A 89 -4.23 -22.76 -22.87
C ASN A 89 -5.05 -21.52 -23.25
N ASN A 90 -4.60 -20.74 -24.25
CA ASN A 90 -5.21 -19.50 -24.71
C ASN A 90 -5.43 -18.49 -23.56
N GLN A 91 -4.36 -18.15 -22.87
CA GLN A 91 -4.40 -17.24 -21.72
C GLN A 91 -3.19 -16.29 -21.68
N ILE A 92 -3.38 -15.14 -21.05
CA ILE A 92 -2.30 -14.24 -20.65
C ILE A 92 -2.12 -14.42 -19.15
N GLU A 93 -0.96 -14.89 -18.72
CA GLU A 93 -0.63 -15.09 -17.31
C GLU A 93 0.10 -13.86 -16.78
N LEU A 94 -0.30 -13.38 -15.61
CA LEU A 94 0.31 -12.23 -14.95
C LEU A 94 1.01 -12.70 -13.68
N SER A 95 2.25 -12.27 -13.49
CA SER A 95 3.07 -12.65 -12.34
C SER A 95 3.75 -11.44 -11.70
N ILE A 96 3.82 -11.45 -10.37
CA ILE A 96 4.57 -10.49 -9.55
C ILE A 96 5.58 -11.28 -8.74
N ASP A 97 6.84 -10.83 -8.73
CA ASP A 97 7.94 -11.49 -8.01
C ASP A 97 8.07 -13.00 -8.29
N GLY A 98 7.71 -13.42 -9.51
CA GLY A 98 7.75 -14.81 -9.96
C GLY A 98 6.57 -15.68 -9.49
N GLN A 99 5.60 -15.12 -8.78
CA GLN A 99 4.35 -15.76 -8.42
C GLN A 99 3.24 -15.30 -9.36
N GLN A 100 2.50 -16.25 -9.94
CA GLN A 100 1.32 -15.94 -10.73
C GLN A 100 0.23 -15.35 -9.83
N ILE A 101 -0.29 -14.20 -10.21
CA ILE A 101 -1.36 -13.49 -9.49
C ILE A 101 -2.74 -13.66 -10.15
N GLY A 102 -2.77 -14.11 -11.40
CA GLY A 102 -4.00 -14.36 -12.13
C GLY A 102 -3.75 -14.56 -13.62
N ALA A 103 -4.84 -14.65 -14.38
CA ALA A 103 -4.79 -14.77 -15.82
C ALA A 103 -6.00 -14.12 -16.50
N ILE A 104 -5.79 -13.67 -17.75
CA ILE A 104 -6.87 -13.33 -18.68
C ILE A 104 -7.05 -14.54 -19.59
N THR A 105 -8.17 -15.25 -19.42
CA THR A 105 -8.52 -16.48 -20.15
C THR A 105 -9.34 -16.16 -21.38
N ASN A 106 -9.07 -16.89 -22.48
CA ASN A 106 -9.67 -16.65 -23.79
C ASN A 106 -9.69 -15.16 -24.20
N PRO A 107 -8.54 -14.46 -24.15
CA PRO A 107 -8.51 -13.07 -24.56
C PRO A 107 -8.89 -12.96 -26.04
N GLU A 108 -9.63 -11.93 -26.45
CA GLU A 108 -9.93 -11.64 -27.85
C GLU A 108 -9.82 -10.13 -28.09
N ILE A 109 -9.10 -9.72 -29.15
CA ILE A 109 -9.05 -8.33 -29.59
C ILE A 109 -9.83 -8.21 -30.89
N ASN A 110 -10.97 -7.51 -30.86
CA ASN A 110 -11.81 -7.34 -32.04
C ASN A 110 -11.27 -6.24 -32.99
N GLU A 111 -11.95 -6.06 -34.14
CA GLU A 111 -11.56 -5.08 -35.16
C GLU A 111 -11.56 -3.62 -34.63
N SER A 112 -12.43 -3.32 -33.66
CA SER A 112 -12.58 -2.01 -33.03
C SER A 112 -11.58 -1.73 -31.90
N ASN A 113 -10.56 -2.58 -31.72
CA ASN A 113 -9.60 -2.49 -30.61
C ASN A 113 -10.28 -2.55 -29.23
N SER A 114 -11.25 -3.44 -29.09
CA SER A 114 -11.77 -3.85 -27.79
C SER A 114 -11.19 -5.21 -27.42
N LEU A 115 -10.70 -5.31 -26.18
CA LEU A 115 -10.17 -6.53 -25.57
C LEU A 115 -11.25 -7.12 -24.67
N SER A 116 -11.64 -8.36 -24.94
CA SER A 116 -12.51 -9.15 -24.07
C SER A 116 -11.76 -10.36 -23.51
N GLY A 117 -12.20 -10.88 -22.35
CA GLY A 117 -11.64 -12.10 -21.77
C GLY A 117 -12.16 -12.38 -20.36
N GLY A 118 -11.99 -13.61 -19.89
CA GLY A 118 -12.28 -13.99 -18.52
C GLY A 118 -11.12 -13.63 -17.59
N PHE A 119 -11.28 -12.58 -16.79
CA PHE A 119 -10.33 -12.18 -15.77
C PHE A 119 -10.49 -13.10 -14.57
N ASN A 120 -9.39 -13.76 -14.16
CA ASN A 120 -9.38 -14.68 -13.04
C ASN A 120 -8.25 -14.31 -12.08
N PHE A 121 -8.57 -13.40 -11.17
CA PHE A 121 -7.73 -12.88 -10.10
C PHE A 121 -8.51 -13.03 -8.79
N ASP A 122 -8.15 -14.05 -7.99
CA ASP A 122 -8.96 -14.54 -6.85
C ASP A 122 -9.45 -13.45 -5.88
N ASP A 123 -8.67 -12.37 -5.71
CA ASP A 123 -8.96 -11.26 -4.79
C ASP A 123 -9.17 -9.90 -5.50
N LEU A 124 -9.20 -9.85 -6.83
CA LEU A 124 -9.31 -8.58 -7.59
C LEU A 124 -10.46 -8.57 -8.60
N CYS A 125 -10.63 -9.66 -9.34
CA CYS A 125 -11.60 -9.74 -10.42
C CYS A 125 -11.74 -11.18 -10.91
N VAL A 126 -12.92 -11.78 -10.73
CA VAL A 126 -13.27 -13.10 -11.27
C VAL A 126 -14.50 -12.97 -12.15
N GLU A 127 -14.36 -12.25 -13.27
CA GLU A 127 -15.46 -11.92 -14.17
C GLU A 127 -14.99 -11.82 -15.62
N VAL A 128 -15.92 -11.86 -16.57
CA VAL A 128 -15.62 -11.51 -17.97
C VAL A 128 -15.60 -10.00 -18.07
N GLN A 129 -14.52 -9.46 -18.62
CA GLN A 129 -14.35 -8.02 -18.85
C GLN A 129 -14.30 -7.73 -20.34
N ASP A 130 -14.89 -6.59 -20.70
CA ASP A 130 -14.78 -5.97 -22.01
C ASP A 130 -14.13 -4.59 -21.82
N GLY A 131 -13.00 -4.36 -22.46
CA GLY A 131 -12.27 -3.11 -22.42
C GLY A 131 -12.01 -2.55 -23.80
N TYR A 132 -11.57 -1.30 -23.86
CA TYR A 132 -11.13 -0.65 -25.10
C TYR A 132 -9.67 -0.21 -24.98
N GLN A 133 -8.97 -0.20 -26.10
CA GLN A 133 -7.63 0.38 -26.15
C GLN A 133 -7.72 1.89 -26.01
N ASP A 134 -7.03 2.45 -25.02
CA ASP A 134 -6.98 3.89 -24.84
C ASP A 134 -6.21 4.55 -26.00
N ALA A 135 -6.87 5.48 -26.69
CA ALA A 135 -6.30 6.18 -27.84
C ALA A 135 -5.35 7.31 -27.42
N ASP A 136 -5.48 7.81 -26.20
CA ASP A 136 -4.67 8.91 -25.65
C ASP A 136 -3.36 8.38 -25.03
N TYR A 137 -3.29 7.08 -24.74
CA TYR A 137 -2.04 6.44 -24.31
C TYR A 137 -0.94 6.63 -25.35
N THR A 138 0.18 7.22 -24.90
CA THR A 138 1.39 7.36 -25.71
C THR A 138 2.59 6.80 -24.97
N LYS A 139 3.49 6.14 -25.70
CA LYS A 139 4.69 5.58 -25.08
C LYS A 139 5.51 6.69 -24.40
N GLY A 140 5.81 6.50 -23.12
CA GLY A 140 6.56 7.47 -22.31
C GLY A 140 5.66 8.45 -21.55
N THR A 141 4.35 8.22 -21.52
CA THR A 141 3.45 8.80 -20.51
C THR A 141 3.17 7.79 -19.40
N THR A 142 2.76 8.32 -18.26
CA THR A 142 2.35 7.61 -17.05
C THR A 142 0.88 7.91 -16.81
N TYR A 143 0.10 6.87 -16.57
CA TYR A 143 -1.32 6.99 -16.28
C TYR A 143 -1.54 7.52 -14.85
N VAL A 144 -2.33 8.58 -14.71
CA VAL A 144 -2.65 9.27 -13.46
C VAL A 144 -4.18 9.41 -13.36
N PRO A 145 -4.89 8.39 -12.83
CA PRO A 145 -6.36 8.34 -12.88
C PRO A 145 -7.07 9.33 -11.94
N ASP A 146 -6.39 9.80 -10.88
CA ASP A 146 -7.01 10.73 -9.93
C ASP A 146 -6.86 12.17 -10.44
N PRO A 147 -7.97 12.86 -10.79
CA PRO A 147 -7.91 14.19 -11.38
C PRO A 147 -7.35 15.25 -10.40
N ILE A 148 -7.43 15.02 -9.09
CA ILE A 148 -6.85 15.93 -8.10
C ILE A 148 -5.33 15.78 -8.09
N PHE A 149 -4.84 14.54 -8.19
CA PHE A 149 -3.41 14.28 -8.29
C PHE A 149 -2.83 14.84 -9.60
N GLU A 150 -3.52 14.65 -10.71
CA GLU A 150 -3.11 15.23 -12.00
C GLU A 150 -3.16 16.77 -11.97
N GLU A 151 -4.23 17.37 -11.41
CA GLU A 151 -4.32 18.83 -11.26
C GLU A 151 -3.19 19.39 -10.39
N TYR A 152 -2.74 18.66 -9.37
CA TYR A 152 -1.52 19.01 -8.63
C TYR A 152 -0.30 19.05 -9.56
N LEU A 153 -0.10 18.03 -10.40
CA LEU A 153 1.04 17.99 -11.34
C LEU A 153 0.99 19.14 -12.36
N ILE A 154 -0.20 19.52 -12.83
CA ILE A 154 -0.41 20.71 -13.66
C ILE A 154 0.00 21.97 -12.90
N ASN A 155 -0.48 22.14 -11.67
CA ASN A 155 -0.20 23.32 -10.84
C ASN A 155 1.29 23.46 -10.50
N GLN A 156 2.01 22.35 -10.36
CA GLN A 156 3.47 22.33 -10.18
C GLN A 156 4.25 22.53 -11.50
N GLY A 157 3.57 22.53 -12.65
CA GLY A 157 4.17 22.74 -13.97
C GLY A 157 4.81 21.49 -14.59
N TYR A 158 4.52 20.30 -14.06
CA TYR A 158 4.96 19.02 -14.64
C TYR A 158 4.03 18.56 -15.77
N ASP A 159 2.77 18.99 -15.71
CA ASP A 159 1.76 18.69 -16.71
C ASP A 159 1.11 19.95 -17.30
N SER A 160 0.27 19.79 -18.32
CA SER A 160 -0.37 20.89 -19.06
C SER A 160 -1.85 20.66 -19.32
N TYR A 161 -2.32 19.42 -19.23
CA TYR A 161 -3.72 19.06 -19.47
C TYR A 161 -4.19 18.11 -18.38
N LEU A 162 -5.52 18.08 -18.19
CA LEU A 162 -6.17 17.12 -17.32
C LEU A 162 -6.71 16.00 -18.23
N ASP A 163 -5.83 15.10 -18.63
CA ASP A 163 -6.07 14.03 -19.61
C ASP A 163 -5.73 12.63 -19.07
N SER A 164 -5.51 12.51 -17.76
CA SER A 164 -5.06 11.32 -17.04
C SER A 164 -3.66 10.83 -17.43
N TYR A 165 -2.84 11.65 -18.09
CA TYR A 165 -1.50 11.26 -18.51
C TYR A 165 -0.46 12.36 -18.31
N VAL A 166 0.57 12.03 -17.53
CA VAL A 166 1.75 12.87 -17.40
C VAL A 166 2.94 12.28 -18.17
N ILE A 167 3.81 13.13 -18.72
CA ILE A 167 5.05 12.66 -19.35
C ILE A 167 5.97 12.05 -18.28
N THR A 168 6.26 10.74 -18.40
CA THR A 168 7.02 9.96 -17.41
C THR A 168 8.38 10.60 -17.08
N SER A 169 9.09 11.09 -18.10
CA SER A 169 10.41 11.70 -17.88
C SER A 169 10.35 12.97 -17.02
N ARG A 170 9.25 13.74 -17.07
CA ARG A 170 9.08 14.95 -16.25
C ARG A 170 8.90 14.61 -14.78
N VAL A 171 8.02 13.66 -14.46
CA VAL A 171 7.77 13.27 -13.07
C VAL A 171 8.90 12.45 -12.47
N SER A 172 9.69 11.77 -13.29
CA SER A 172 10.87 11.02 -12.82
C SER A 172 11.94 11.91 -12.19
N GLU A 173 11.96 13.21 -12.49
CA GLU A 173 12.91 14.19 -11.93
C GLU A 173 12.49 14.73 -10.56
N ILE A 174 11.26 14.46 -10.12
CA ILE A 174 10.71 14.99 -8.88
C ILE A 174 11.35 14.31 -7.68
N GLY A 175 12.08 15.08 -6.88
CA GLY A 175 12.74 14.62 -5.66
C GLY A 175 11.85 14.64 -4.41
N TRP A 176 10.73 15.34 -4.45
CA TRP A 176 9.81 15.45 -3.31
C TRP A 176 8.41 15.74 -3.82
N ILE A 177 7.43 14.96 -3.36
CA ILE A 177 6.01 15.28 -3.51
C ILE A 177 5.40 15.57 -2.16
N GLY A 178 4.61 16.62 -2.09
CA GLY A 178 4.00 17.10 -0.87
C GLY A 178 3.14 18.30 -1.15
N ASP A 179 2.31 18.65 -0.16
CA ASP A 179 1.39 19.78 -0.25
C ASP A 179 0.41 19.64 -1.43
N MET A 180 -0.11 18.42 -1.60
CA MET A 180 -1.10 18.07 -2.62
C MET A 180 -2.51 18.58 -2.27
N GLY A 181 -2.60 19.81 -1.77
CA GLY A 181 -3.85 20.51 -1.47
C GLY A 181 -4.50 20.18 -0.13
N SER A 182 -3.93 19.33 0.72
CA SER A 182 -4.54 18.90 2.00
C SER A 182 -3.85 19.44 3.24
N THR A 183 -2.54 19.72 3.22
CA THR A 183 -1.80 20.18 4.41
C THR A 183 -2.12 21.63 4.78
N ASP A 184 -2.32 22.51 3.80
CA ASP A 184 -2.77 23.89 4.01
C ASP A 184 -4.29 24.01 4.25
N ASP A 185 -5.04 22.92 4.01
CA ASP A 185 -6.50 22.86 4.08
C ASP A 185 -7.03 22.15 5.34
N ASP A 186 -6.17 21.82 6.31
CA ASP A 186 -6.61 21.38 7.64
C ASP A 186 -7.32 22.52 8.38
N ILE A 187 -8.62 22.65 8.15
CA ILE A 187 -9.41 23.74 8.71
C ILE A 187 -9.50 23.68 10.24
N CYS A 188 -9.17 22.54 10.84
CA CYS A 188 -9.18 22.36 12.28
C CYS A 188 -7.88 22.79 12.98
N GLN A 189 -6.76 22.89 12.26
CA GLN A 189 -5.53 23.49 12.81
C GLN A 189 -5.63 25.02 12.93
N THR A 190 -6.45 25.66 12.09
CA THR A 190 -6.59 27.13 12.04
C THR A 190 -7.84 27.66 12.73
N GLY A 191 -8.76 26.77 13.17
CA GLY A 191 -10.05 27.12 13.76
C GLY A 191 -10.37 26.36 15.06
N ASN A 192 -11.47 26.74 15.72
CA ASN A 192 -12.05 25.97 16.82
C ASN A 192 -12.97 24.89 16.25
N CYS A 193 -12.44 23.74 15.86
CA CYS A 193 -13.25 22.55 15.58
C CYS A 193 -13.79 21.93 16.87
N THR A 194 -14.99 21.37 16.82
CA THR A 194 -15.47 20.43 17.85
C THR A 194 -14.74 19.09 17.73
N ASP A 195 -14.82 18.24 18.77
CA ASP A 195 -14.25 16.88 18.72
C ASP A 195 -14.82 16.06 17.55
N GLU A 196 -16.10 16.24 17.23
CA GLU A 196 -16.76 15.59 16.08
C GLU A 196 -16.17 16.06 14.75
N GLN A 197 -15.92 17.37 14.60
CA GLN A 197 -15.30 17.96 13.41
C GLN A 197 -13.84 17.55 13.25
N TRP A 198 -13.12 17.38 14.37
CA TRP A 198 -11.75 16.87 14.37
C TRP A 198 -11.69 15.41 13.90
N ALA A 199 -12.69 14.62 14.29
CA ALA A 199 -12.81 13.22 13.90
C ALA A 199 -13.27 13.05 12.45
N ASP A 200 -14.00 14.00 11.88
CA ASP A 200 -14.44 13.93 10.48
C ASP A 200 -13.33 14.41 9.53
N LEU A 201 -12.63 13.45 8.91
CA LEU A 201 -11.54 13.76 7.96
C LEU A 201 -12.05 14.45 6.68
N ASP A 202 -13.32 14.25 6.30
CA ASP A 202 -13.94 14.92 5.14
C ASP A 202 -14.33 16.36 5.44
N TYR A 203 -14.65 16.63 6.70
CA TYR A 203 -14.79 18.00 7.17
C TYR A 203 -13.43 18.68 7.27
N ARG A 204 -12.45 18.00 7.86
CA ARG A 204 -11.13 18.55 8.19
C ARG A 204 -10.28 18.85 6.96
N PHE A 205 -10.32 17.99 5.95
CA PHE A 205 -9.50 18.10 4.73
C PHE A 205 -10.36 18.19 3.47
N LYS A 206 -10.01 19.10 2.57
CA LYS A 206 -10.65 19.24 1.25
C LYS A 206 -9.80 18.59 0.16
N ASN A 207 -10.40 18.39 -1.01
CA ASN A 207 -9.72 17.90 -2.23
C ASN A 207 -8.83 16.66 -1.94
N ARG A 208 -9.41 15.66 -1.26
CA ARG A 208 -8.68 14.49 -0.80
C ARG A 208 -8.48 13.50 -1.97
N ILE A 209 -7.23 13.30 -2.40
CA ILE A 209 -6.82 12.27 -3.37
C ILE A 209 -7.24 10.89 -2.86
N LYS A 210 -7.70 10.01 -3.75
CA LYS A 210 -8.07 8.62 -3.43
C LYS A 210 -7.13 7.60 -4.05
N ASN A 211 -6.52 7.92 -5.18
CA ASN A 211 -5.68 7.00 -5.93
C ASN A 211 -4.35 7.69 -6.30
N LEU A 212 -3.23 7.11 -5.85
CA LEU A 212 -1.88 7.60 -6.16
C LEU A 212 -1.19 6.80 -7.28
N SER A 213 -1.93 6.03 -8.05
CA SER A 213 -1.43 5.42 -9.28
C SER A 213 -0.76 6.47 -10.16
N GLY A 214 0.37 6.11 -10.75
CA GLY A 214 1.33 7.01 -11.38
C GLY A 214 2.54 7.30 -10.51
N ILE A 215 2.46 7.11 -9.18
CA ILE A 215 3.60 7.30 -8.27
C ILE A 215 4.81 6.41 -8.60
N GLU A 216 4.58 5.27 -9.26
CA GLU A 216 5.62 4.36 -9.73
C GLU A 216 6.59 5.01 -10.73
N ALA A 217 6.19 6.09 -11.40
CA ALA A 217 7.04 6.85 -12.33
C ALA A 217 8.02 7.80 -11.63
N PHE A 218 7.80 8.12 -10.36
CA PHE A 218 8.57 9.11 -9.58
C PHE A 218 9.84 8.47 -9.01
N SER A 219 10.70 7.96 -9.89
CA SER A 219 11.87 7.15 -9.52
C SER A 219 12.94 7.88 -8.70
N ASN A 220 13.02 9.22 -8.76
CA ASN A 220 13.93 10.01 -7.93
C ASN A 220 13.29 10.55 -6.63
N VAL A 221 12.03 10.22 -6.34
CA VAL A 221 11.35 10.76 -5.17
C VAL A 221 12.03 10.30 -3.88
N ALA A 222 12.48 11.27 -3.10
CA ALA A 222 13.10 11.08 -1.80
C ALA A 222 12.11 11.32 -0.66
N GLY A 223 11.04 12.09 -0.88
CA GLY A 223 9.99 12.27 0.11
C GLY A 223 8.59 12.32 -0.48
N ILE A 224 7.67 11.66 0.21
CA ILE A 224 6.24 11.65 -0.09
C ILE A 224 5.50 12.17 1.14
N ASN A 225 4.76 13.26 0.98
CA ASN A 225 3.84 13.78 1.98
C ASN A 225 2.42 13.83 1.40
N ILE A 226 1.59 12.90 1.87
CA ILE A 226 0.21 12.68 1.41
C ILE A 226 -0.78 12.83 2.57
N VAL A 227 -0.43 13.65 3.57
CA VAL A 227 -1.24 13.85 4.79
C VAL A 227 -2.64 14.36 4.45
N GLY A 228 -3.69 13.78 5.03
CA GLY A 228 -5.06 14.29 4.90
C GLY A 228 -5.81 13.86 3.64
N HIS A 229 -5.31 12.87 2.90
CA HIS A 229 -6.00 12.31 1.73
C HIS A 229 -6.87 11.09 2.09
N LYS A 230 -7.51 10.46 1.12
CA LYS A 230 -8.36 9.26 1.25
C LYS A 230 -7.66 8.02 0.67
N ILE A 231 -6.36 7.91 0.91
CA ILE A 231 -5.57 6.83 0.34
C ILE A 231 -5.54 5.68 1.34
N ASP A 232 -5.86 4.48 0.89
CA ASP A 232 -5.87 3.26 1.70
C ASP A 232 -4.72 2.29 1.36
N SER A 233 -4.09 2.51 0.21
CA SER A 233 -3.10 1.63 -0.40
C SER A 233 -2.15 2.42 -1.32
N ILE A 234 -0.92 1.93 -1.45
CA ILE A 234 0.10 2.53 -2.31
C ILE A 234 1.14 1.48 -2.68
N ASN A 235 1.60 1.48 -3.93
CA ASN A 235 2.71 0.66 -4.38
C ASN A 235 4.00 1.50 -4.48
N LEU A 236 4.92 1.30 -3.53
CA LEU A 236 6.19 2.03 -3.44
C LEU A 236 7.38 1.27 -4.05
N THR A 237 7.15 0.17 -4.76
CA THR A 237 8.22 -0.73 -5.26
C THR A 237 9.21 -0.06 -6.21
N LYS A 238 8.79 1.01 -6.91
CA LYS A 238 9.65 1.79 -7.82
C LYS A 238 10.27 3.02 -7.18
N ASN A 239 9.80 3.45 -6.00
CA ASN A 239 10.30 4.63 -5.29
C ASN A 239 11.50 4.27 -4.41
N ILE A 240 12.52 3.62 -4.98
CA ILE A 240 13.66 3.05 -4.23
C ILE A 240 14.53 4.09 -3.52
N ASN A 241 14.41 5.36 -3.91
CA ASN A 241 15.12 6.50 -3.32
C ASN A 241 14.36 7.12 -2.14
N LEU A 242 13.18 6.61 -1.78
CA LEU A 242 12.34 7.16 -0.73
C LEU A 242 13.06 7.13 0.64
N THR A 243 13.15 8.29 1.27
CA THR A 243 13.73 8.53 2.59
C THR A 243 12.69 9.03 3.60
N HIS A 244 11.63 9.69 3.14
CA HIS A 244 10.61 10.27 4.01
C HIS A 244 9.21 9.90 3.51
N PHE A 245 8.39 9.29 4.37
CA PHE A 245 7.01 8.96 4.07
C PHE A 245 6.09 9.48 5.17
N TYR A 246 5.26 10.46 4.82
CA TYR A 246 4.24 11.05 5.68
C TYR A 246 2.86 10.83 5.08
N ALA A 247 2.04 10.00 5.71
CA ALA A 247 0.72 9.67 5.23
C ALA A 247 -0.31 9.66 6.37
N ASN A 248 -0.20 10.66 7.25
CA ASN A 248 -1.13 10.83 8.36
C ASN A 248 -2.54 11.17 7.85
N PHE A 249 -3.58 10.84 8.62
CA PHE A 249 -4.97 11.19 8.33
C PHE A 249 -5.47 10.68 6.96
N ASN A 250 -5.12 9.43 6.66
CA ASN A 250 -5.55 8.68 5.49
C ASN A 250 -6.40 7.46 5.90
N GLU A 251 -6.50 6.45 5.04
CA GLU A 251 -7.28 5.23 5.25
C GLU A 251 -6.39 3.96 5.19
N PHE A 252 -5.07 4.11 5.34
CA PHE A 252 -4.11 3.01 5.24
C PHE A 252 -4.32 1.94 6.31
N LYS A 253 -4.48 0.69 5.86
CA LYS A 253 -4.40 -0.52 6.70
C LYS A 253 -2.96 -0.97 6.93
N SER A 254 -2.08 -0.79 5.94
CA SER A 254 -0.64 -1.09 6.01
C SER A 254 0.07 -0.43 4.83
N VAL A 255 1.40 -0.35 4.90
CA VAL A 255 2.22 0.12 3.77
C VAL A 255 3.42 -0.82 3.66
N ASN A 256 3.58 -1.48 2.51
CA ASN A 256 4.78 -2.27 2.25
C ASN A 256 5.94 -1.31 1.90
N THR A 257 7.01 -1.37 2.69
CA THR A 257 8.21 -0.55 2.50
C THR A 257 9.48 -1.37 2.20
N ASP A 258 9.33 -2.64 1.82
CA ASP A 258 10.43 -3.59 1.61
C ASP A 258 11.42 -3.14 0.52
N HIS A 259 10.93 -2.38 -0.44
CA HIS A 259 11.70 -1.85 -1.57
C HIS A 259 12.25 -0.44 -1.31
N ASN A 260 12.12 0.08 -0.09
CA ASN A 260 12.56 1.42 0.30
C ASN A 260 13.66 1.35 1.38
N PRO A 261 14.85 0.78 1.08
CA PRO A 261 15.91 0.55 2.08
C PRO A 261 16.56 1.84 2.60
N LEU A 262 16.30 2.97 1.95
CA LEU A 262 16.79 4.30 2.35
C LEU A 262 15.83 5.04 3.28
N LEU A 263 14.67 4.45 3.63
CA LEU A 263 13.67 5.08 4.48
C LEU A 263 14.25 5.46 5.85
N LEU A 264 14.12 6.75 6.19
CA LEU A 264 14.56 7.37 7.45
C LEU A 264 13.36 7.70 8.34
N ILE A 265 12.28 8.21 7.75
CA ILE A 265 11.09 8.65 8.47
C ILE A 265 9.84 7.98 7.89
N PHE A 266 9.04 7.38 8.76
CA PHE A 266 7.75 6.77 8.43
C PHE A 266 6.67 7.25 9.39
N SER A 267 5.57 7.79 8.85
CA SER A 267 4.46 8.30 9.65
C SER A 267 3.13 8.00 8.98
N ILE A 268 2.22 7.33 9.71
CA ILE A 268 0.84 7.03 9.29
C ILE A 268 -0.15 7.30 10.44
N ASP A 269 0.07 8.36 11.20
CA ASP A 269 -0.79 8.78 12.33
C ASP A 269 -2.23 9.08 11.88
N GLY A 270 -3.22 8.70 12.70
CA GLY A 270 -4.60 9.10 12.50
C GLY A 270 -5.25 8.50 11.25
N ASN A 271 -4.67 7.43 10.71
CA ASN A 271 -5.30 6.65 9.67
C ASN A 271 -6.58 5.98 10.22
N LYS A 272 -7.64 6.00 9.43
CA LYS A 272 -8.94 5.39 9.74
C LYS A 272 -9.29 4.38 8.65
N PRO A 273 -8.70 3.18 8.70
CA PRO A 273 -8.94 2.20 7.66
C PRO A 273 -10.42 1.79 7.64
N ASP A 274 -10.97 1.62 6.44
CA ASP A 274 -12.29 1.02 6.27
C ASP A 274 -12.18 -0.50 6.31
N TRP A 275 -12.68 -1.09 7.38
CA TRP A 275 -12.69 -2.54 7.61
C TRP A 275 -14.05 -3.17 7.31
N SER A 276 -15.00 -2.43 6.74
CA SER A 276 -16.37 -2.93 6.50
C SER A 276 -16.39 -4.19 5.65
N GLU A 277 -15.58 -4.24 4.59
CA GLU A 277 -15.39 -5.42 3.73
C GLU A 277 -14.77 -6.60 4.49
N ASP A 278 -13.77 -6.34 5.34
CA ASP A 278 -13.14 -7.38 6.17
C ASP A 278 -14.14 -8.01 7.15
N ILE A 279 -14.99 -7.17 7.76
CA ILE A 279 -16.06 -7.61 8.65
C ILE A 279 -17.09 -8.47 7.90
N GLU A 280 -17.53 -8.04 6.71
CA GLU A 280 -18.47 -8.80 5.88
C GLU A 280 -17.91 -10.19 5.52
N ASN A 281 -16.60 -10.26 5.29
CA ASN A 281 -15.86 -11.49 5.04
C ASN A 281 -15.56 -12.33 6.30
N GLY A 282 -16.12 -11.98 7.44
CA GLY A 282 -16.02 -12.75 8.67
C GLY A 282 -14.74 -12.52 9.47
N LEU A 283 -13.98 -11.45 9.19
CA LEU A 283 -12.94 -10.95 10.08
C LEU A 283 -13.62 -10.14 11.19
N ILE A 284 -13.77 -10.77 12.36
CA ILE A 284 -14.82 -10.41 13.32
C ILE A 284 -14.61 -9.05 13.99
N GLU A 285 -13.41 -8.46 13.98
CA GLU A 285 -13.21 -7.11 14.50
C GLU A 285 -12.07 -6.37 13.76
N PRO A 286 -12.25 -5.06 13.43
CA PRO A 286 -11.22 -4.20 12.84
C PRO A 286 -9.89 -4.10 13.59
N TRP A 287 -9.88 -4.43 14.88
CA TRP A 287 -8.69 -4.42 15.74
C TRP A 287 -8.04 -5.81 15.87
N ASP A 288 -8.69 -6.86 15.37
CA ASP A 288 -8.15 -8.23 15.34
C ASP A 288 -7.34 -8.52 14.06
N THR A 289 -7.43 -7.63 13.06
CA THR A 289 -6.58 -7.64 11.87
C THR A 289 -5.27 -6.93 12.20
N ILE A 290 -4.18 -7.69 12.31
CA ILE A 290 -2.86 -7.08 12.53
C ILE A 290 -2.52 -6.25 11.29
N THR A 291 -2.60 -4.91 11.42
CA THR A 291 -1.93 -3.93 10.55
C THR A 291 -0.47 -4.35 10.44
N ARG A 292 -0.10 -5.06 9.37
CA ARG A 292 1.25 -5.61 9.21
C ARG A 292 2.20 -4.49 8.77
N LEU A 293 2.81 -3.85 9.74
CA LEU A 293 3.98 -3.00 9.53
C LEU A 293 5.23 -3.84 9.73
N ASP A 294 6.02 -3.97 8.68
CA ASP A 294 7.27 -4.72 8.65
C ASP A 294 8.37 -3.77 8.20
N PHE A 295 9.32 -3.51 9.09
CA PHE A 295 10.46 -2.64 8.81
C PHE A 295 11.77 -3.42 8.63
N SER A 296 11.70 -4.73 8.38
CA SER A 296 12.87 -5.62 8.33
C SER A 296 13.84 -5.33 7.18
N LYS A 297 13.44 -4.51 6.21
CA LYS A 297 14.26 -4.03 5.08
C LYS A 297 14.71 -2.57 5.24
N ASN A 298 14.22 -1.85 6.25
CA ASN A 298 14.43 -0.42 6.43
C ASN A 298 15.52 -0.15 7.49
N TYR A 299 16.74 -0.63 7.21
CA TYR A 299 17.90 -0.56 8.13
C TYR A 299 18.30 0.86 8.53
N ASN A 300 17.85 1.87 7.79
CA ASN A 300 18.20 3.27 8.02
C ASN A 300 17.15 4.05 8.81
N ILE A 301 16.01 3.44 9.18
CA ILE A 301 14.91 4.18 9.81
C ILE A 301 15.34 4.79 11.15
N GLU A 302 15.01 6.05 11.35
CA GLU A 302 15.36 6.88 12.51
C GLU A 302 14.11 7.31 13.28
N SER A 303 12.98 7.46 12.59
CA SER A 303 11.72 7.93 13.17
C SER A 303 10.53 7.10 12.67
N ILE A 304 9.77 6.54 13.60
CA ILE A 304 8.51 5.84 13.32
C ILE A 304 7.38 6.50 14.12
N SER A 305 6.29 6.86 13.45
CA SER A 305 5.05 7.31 14.06
C SER A 305 3.86 6.50 13.54
N VAL A 306 3.31 5.63 14.39
CA VAL A 306 2.23 4.70 14.06
C VAL A 306 1.13 4.65 15.15
N PRO A 307 0.63 5.81 15.60
CA PRO A 307 -0.36 5.86 16.66
C PRO A 307 -1.74 5.38 16.20
N SER A 308 -2.54 4.83 17.12
CA SER A 308 -3.95 4.47 16.90
C SER A 308 -4.21 3.42 15.81
N LEU A 309 -3.29 2.48 15.59
CA LEU A 309 -3.42 1.44 14.55
C LEU A 309 -3.78 0.05 15.08
N GLY A 310 -4.03 -0.08 16.38
CA GLY A 310 -4.36 -1.36 17.01
C GLY A 310 -3.19 -2.35 17.12
N LEU A 311 -1.95 -1.86 16.98
CA LEU A 311 -0.75 -2.72 16.99
C LEU A 311 -0.57 -3.39 18.36
N SER A 312 -0.35 -4.71 18.35
CA SER A 312 0.02 -5.48 19.54
C SER A 312 1.48 -5.93 19.53
N ASN A 313 2.15 -5.83 18.37
CA ASN A 313 3.56 -6.15 18.18
C ASN A 313 4.16 -5.26 17.07
N LEU A 314 5.45 -4.96 17.19
CA LEU A 314 6.26 -4.32 16.17
C LEU A 314 7.71 -4.77 16.34
N ASN A 315 8.25 -5.48 15.34
CA ASN A 315 9.63 -5.96 15.39
C ASN A 315 10.60 -4.87 14.95
N LEU A 316 11.51 -4.46 15.84
CA LEU A 316 12.53 -3.44 15.59
C LEU A 316 13.98 -3.99 15.69
N GLU A 317 14.17 -5.31 15.62
CA GLU A 317 15.48 -5.97 15.84
C GLU A 317 16.62 -5.42 14.98
N ILE A 318 16.31 -5.01 13.75
CA ILE A 318 17.30 -4.50 12.79
C ILE A 318 17.38 -2.97 12.74
N ASN A 319 16.43 -2.26 13.36
CA ASN A 319 16.24 -0.81 13.22
C ASN A 319 17.01 0.00 14.29
N LYS A 320 18.31 -0.26 14.41
CA LYS A 320 19.18 0.24 15.49
C LYS A 320 19.45 1.75 15.49
N LYS A 321 18.97 2.47 14.47
CA LYS A 321 19.15 3.92 14.31
C LYS A 321 17.98 4.73 14.82
N ILE A 322 16.90 4.09 15.26
CA ILE A 322 15.71 4.77 15.77
C ILE A 322 16.07 5.69 16.94
N THR A 323 15.70 6.96 16.80
CA THR A 323 15.79 8.01 17.82
C THR A 323 14.40 8.46 18.28
N PHE A 324 13.36 8.30 17.45
CA PHE A 324 11.98 8.67 17.78
C PHE A 324 11.01 7.50 17.52
N LEU A 325 10.21 7.17 18.53
CA LEU A 325 9.10 6.22 18.44
C LEU A 325 7.81 6.82 19.00
N ASP A 326 6.80 6.93 18.14
CA ASP A 326 5.42 7.23 18.53
C ASP A 326 4.50 6.03 18.26
N LEU A 327 4.10 5.41 19.37
CA LEU A 327 3.23 4.23 19.46
C LEU A 327 1.96 4.55 20.26
N TYR A 328 1.61 5.83 20.38
CA TYR A 328 0.44 6.30 21.12
C TYR A 328 -0.83 5.53 20.74
N LYS A 329 -1.59 5.11 21.76
CA LYS A 329 -2.91 4.48 21.62
C LYS A 329 -2.90 3.23 20.73
N ASN A 330 -2.06 2.26 21.07
CA ASN A 330 -2.06 0.94 20.47
C ASN A 330 -2.45 -0.13 21.52
N ASN A 331 -2.20 -1.41 21.23
CA ASN A 331 -2.59 -2.54 22.07
C ASN A 331 -1.38 -3.27 22.69
N PHE A 332 -0.23 -2.60 22.86
CA PHE A 332 0.97 -3.22 23.40
C PHE A 332 0.81 -3.56 24.89
N SER A 333 1.09 -4.82 25.26
CA SER A 333 1.21 -5.24 26.68
C SER A 333 2.65 -5.37 27.16
N ILE A 334 3.57 -5.61 26.22
CA ILE A 334 5.02 -5.67 26.40
C ILE A 334 5.62 -5.01 25.16
N PHE A 335 6.74 -4.29 25.34
CA PHE A 335 7.48 -3.72 24.24
C PHE A 335 8.98 -3.80 24.51
N ASP A 336 9.72 -4.56 23.69
CA ASP A 336 11.15 -4.75 23.84
C ASP A 336 11.94 -3.59 23.19
N LEU A 337 12.55 -2.75 24.03
CA LEU A 337 13.37 -1.62 23.60
C LEU A 337 14.87 -1.93 23.54
N SER A 338 15.28 -3.17 23.83
CA SER A 338 16.69 -3.57 23.89
C SER A 338 17.44 -3.41 22.55
N GLN A 339 16.70 -3.39 21.44
CA GLN A 339 17.24 -3.28 20.09
C GLN A 339 17.29 -1.83 19.55
N VAL A 340 16.78 -0.86 20.30
CA VAL A 340 16.77 0.57 19.93
C VAL A 340 17.60 1.44 20.91
N PRO A 341 18.92 1.18 21.06
CA PRO A 341 19.75 1.83 22.09
C PRO A 341 19.98 3.33 21.88
N ARG A 342 19.59 3.87 20.71
CA ARG A 342 19.70 5.29 20.35
C ARG A 342 18.40 6.08 20.55
N LEU A 343 17.39 5.46 21.14
CA LEU A 343 16.10 6.10 21.36
C LEU A 343 16.25 7.35 22.24
N GLU A 344 15.80 8.49 21.73
CA GLU A 344 15.81 9.79 22.39
C GLU A 344 14.40 10.18 22.87
N GLU A 345 13.36 9.76 22.14
CA GLU A 345 11.97 10.02 22.49
C GLU A 345 11.08 8.78 22.28
N LEU A 346 10.33 8.43 23.33
CA LEU A 346 9.33 7.37 23.31
C LEU A 346 7.97 7.90 23.76
N ARG A 347 6.98 7.77 22.87
CA ARG A 347 5.56 7.98 23.16
C ARG A 347 4.84 6.64 23.05
N ILE A 348 4.36 6.12 24.17
CA ILE A 348 3.64 4.84 24.25
C ILE A 348 2.43 4.95 25.21
N GLN A 349 1.87 6.16 25.32
CA GLN A 349 0.68 6.42 26.13
C GLN A 349 -0.53 5.64 25.59
N GLN A 350 -1.53 5.41 26.46
CA GLN A 350 -2.78 4.72 26.11
C GLN A 350 -2.59 3.33 25.50
N ASN A 351 -1.65 2.55 26.03
CA ASN A 351 -1.47 1.14 25.71
C ASN A 351 -1.90 0.26 26.90
N ASN A 352 -1.61 -1.04 26.83
CA ASN A 352 -1.92 -2.02 27.87
C ASN A 352 -0.66 -2.53 28.58
N LEU A 353 0.40 -1.72 28.66
CA LEU A 353 1.69 -2.13 29.21
C LEU A 353 1.57 -2.59 30.67
N ILE A 354 2.26 -3.68 31.00
CA ILE A 354 2.37 -4.21 32.37
C ILE A 354 3.75 -3.90 32.95
N GLU A 355 4.76 -3.93 32.09
CA GLU A 355 6.16 -3.62 32.39
C GLU A 355 6.76 -2.82 31.23
N LEU A 356 7.81 -2.05 31.53
CA LEU A 356 8.60 -1.37 30.53
C LEU A 356 10.04 -1.26 31.04
N ASP A 357 11.00 -1.73 30.25
CA ASP A 357 12.43 -1.56 30.53
C ASP A 357 13.04 -0.55 29.57
N VAL A 358 13.51 0.57 30.12
CA VAL A 358 14.24 1.62 29.39
C VAL A 358 15.70 1.74 29.84
N SER A 359 16.18 0.80 30.67
CA SER A 359 17.56 0.79 31.18
C SER A 359 18.61 0.63 30.07
N GLY A 360 18.22 0.03 28.94
CA GLY A 360 19.02 -0.11 27.72
C GLY A 360 19.03 1.12 26.81
N ASN A 361 18.32 2.19 27.14
CA ASN A 361 18.15 3.39 26.30
C ASN A 361 18.76 4.64 26.98
N PRO A 362 20.10 4.72 27.10
CA PRO A 362 20.77 5.78 27.86
C PRO A 362 20.61 7.19 27.25
N GLN A 363 20.18 7.28 25.99
CA GLN A 363 19.94 8.53 25.28
C GLN A 363 18.51 9.05 25.43
N LEU A 364 17.62 8.33 26.14
CA LEU A 364 16.22 8.70 26.28
C LEU A 364 16.06 10.00 27.07
N ILE A 365 15.50 11.02 26.43
CA ILE A 365 15.26 12.36 26.97
C ILE A 365 13.76 12.50 27.31
N THR A 366 12.89 12.10 26.38
CA THR A 366 11.44 12.22 26.50
C THR A 366 10.81 10.84 26.62
N LEU A 367 10.00 10.64 27.66
CA LEU A 367 9.25 9.40 27.87
C LEU A 367 7.81 9.75 28.22
N SER A 368 6.85 9.21 27.47
CA SER A 368 5.44 9.34 27.81
C SER A 368 4.76 7.98 27.83
N THR A 369 4.33 7.55 29.03
CA THR A 369 3.65 6.26 29.25
C THR A 369 2.27 6.41 29.89
N GLY A 370 1.72 7.62 29.99
CA GLY A 370 0.43 7.86 30.65
C GLY A 370 -0.72 7.03 30.06
N GLY A 371 -1.72 6.69 30.87
CA GLY A 371 -2.85 5.86 30.45
C GLY A 371 -2.52 4.38 30.26
N ASN A 372 -1.39 3.87 30.79
CA ASN A 372 -1.10 2.44 30.87
C ASN A 372 -1.50 1.94 32.27
N GLN A 373 -2.78 1.58 32.42
CA GLN A 373 -3.41 1.33 33.73
C GLN A 373 -2.73 0.23 34.57
N ASN A 374 -2.05 -0.73 33.92
CA ASN A 374 -1.40 -1.86 34.58
C ASN A 374 0.13 -1.68 34.73
N LEU A 375 0.71 -0.61 34.19
CA LEU A 375 2.14 -0.34 34.26
C LEU A 375 2.49 0.17 35.66
N SER A 376 2.94 -0.73 36.53
CA SER A 376 3.29 -0.39 37.92
C SER A 376 4.76 0.03 38.09
N CYS A 377 5.63 -0.43 37.19
CA CYS A 377 7.06 -0.24 37.28
C CYS A 377 7.70 0.00 35.91
N ILE A 378 8.58 0.98 35.83
CA ILE A 378 9.48 1.23 34.70
C ILE A 378 10.90 0.96 35.18
N GLN A 379 11.56 -0.02 34.54
CA GLN A 379 12.94 -0.35 34.85
C GLN A 379 13.88 0.67 34.19
N VAL A 380 14.81 1.22 34.99
CA VAL A 380 15.75 2.26 34.59
C VAL A 380 17.17 1.89 35.00
N SER A 381 18.16 2.48 34.34
CA SER A 381 19.57 2.39 34.73
C SER A 381 19.89 3.27 35.96
N GLU A 382 21.05 3.02 36.59
CA GLU A 382 21.53 3.86 37.71
C GLU A 382 21.65 5.34 37.33
N ASP A 383 22.15 5.62 36.12
CA ASP A 383 22.32 6.98 35.61
C ASP A 383 20.98 7.68 35.37
N GLN A 384 20.01 6.99 34.78
CA GLN A 384 18.65 7.53 34.61
C GLN A 384 18.00 7.79 35.97
N LEU A 385 18.08 6.86 36.92
CA LEU A 385 17.51 7.03 38.26
C LEU A 385 18.13 8.23 39.00
N ALA A 386 19.44 8.44 38.87
CA ALA A 386 20.11 9.62 39.44
C ALA A 386 19.57 10.92 38.84
N LYS A 387 19.41 10.99 37.51
CA LYS A 387 18.85 12.17 36.83
C LYS A 387 17.40 12.45 37.23
N ILE A 388 16.56 11.41 37.34
CA ILE A 388 15.18 11.51 37.84
C ILE A 388 15.18 12.12 39.25
N ASN A 389 15.98 11.58 40.18
CA ASN A 389 16.03 12.06 41.57
C ASN A 389 16.56 13.49 41.70
N SER A 390 17.45 13.91 40.78
CA SER A 390 17.98 15.27 40.73
C SER A 390 17.04 16.29 40.08
N GLY A 391 15.97 15.82 39.40
CA GLY A 391 15.03 16.67 38.65
C GLY A 391 15.54 17.11 37.27
N GLU A 392 16.59 16.47 36.76
CA GLU A 392 17.14 16.72 35.42
C GLU A 392 16.26 16.10 34.30
N MET A 393 15.47 15.07 34.61
CA MET A 393 14.50 14.47 33.69
C MET A 393 13.10 15.05 33.95
N GLN A 394 12.74 16.08 33.19
CA GLN A 394 11.45 16.79 33.34
C GLN A 394 10.39 16.34 32.33
N ASP A 395 10.81 15.74 31.22
CA ASP A 395 9.93 15.35 30.11
C ASP A 395 9.54 13.86 30.18
N TRP A 396 9.55 13.30 31.39
CA TRP A 396 9.11 11.93 31.69
C TRP A 396 7.72 11.97 32.32
N ASN A 397 6.70 11.73 31.49
CA ASN A 397 5.29 11.74 31.87
C ASN A 397 4.77 10.31 32.05
N ILE A 398 4.56 9.92 33.30
CA ILE A 398 4.10 8.60 33.71
C ILE A 398 2.82 8.71 34.54
N ASP A 399 2.07 7.63 34.65
CA ASP A 399 0.90 7.59 35.54
C ASP A 399 1.31 7.68 37.01
N SER A 400 0.45 8.24 37.86
CA SER A 400 0.75 8.45 39.28
C SER A 400 0.96 7.17 40.09
N HIS A 401 0.50 6.03 39.58
CA HIS A 401 0.70 4.71 40.20
C HIS A 401 1.97 4.00 39.72
N THR A 402 2.64 4.52 38.69
CA THR A 402 3.87 3.95 38.13
C THR A 402 5.09 4.44 38.92
N THR A 403 6.06 3.56 39.13
CA THR A 403 7.32 3.88 39.84
C THR A 403 8.54 3.56 38.98
N PHE A 404 9.66 4.24 39.24
CA PHE A 404 10.96 3.90 38.66
C PHE A 404 11.76 3.00 39.61
N SER A 405 12.39 1.95 39.07
CA SER A 405 13.24 1.04 39.84
C SER A 405 14.41 0.54 39.00
N LEU A 406 15.49 0.13 39.65
CA LEU A 406 16.58 -0.59 38.98
C LEU A 406 16.18 -2.03 38.62
N ILE A 407 15.17 -2.58 39.30
CA ILE A 407 14.63 -3.92 39.09
C ILE A 407 13.11 -3.85 39.31
N CYS A 408 12.32 -4.20 38.30
CA CYS A 408 10.88 -4.44 38.44
C CYS A 408 10.64 -5.91 38.85
N ASN A 409 9.65 -6.17 39.71
CA ASN A 409 9.36 -7.50 40.28
C ASN A 409 8.16 -8.17 39.64
#